data_AF-A0A9E5IJJ5-F1
#
_entry.id   AF-A0A9E5IJJ5-F1
#
_cell.length_a   1.000
_cell.length_b   1.000
_cell.length_c   1.000
_cell.angle_alpha   90.00
_cell.angle_beta   90.00
_cell.angle_gamma   90.00
#
_symmetry.space_group_name_H-M   'P 1'
#
loop_
_entity.id
_entity.type
_entity.pdbx_description
1 polymer ?
#
loop_
_entity_poly.entity_id
_entity_poly.type
_entity_poly.pdbx_seq_one_letter_code
_entity_poly.pdbx_strand_id
1 'polypeptide(L)'
;MPTGPLWSEKIRAEVAKAVIGQDAVIERLLIALLANGHVLLEGMPGLAKTLLVKSLGTALGVQCERIQFTPDLLPSDVVGTMIFS
;
A
#
# COMPACT_ATOMS: atom_id res chain seq x y z
N MET A 1 23.36 -5.85 8.15
CA MET A 1 22.71 -6.72 9.16
C MET A 1 21.21 -6.61 8.95
N PRO A 2 20.43 -7.71 8.89
CA PRO A 2 18.99 -7.60 8.92
C PRO A 2 18.56 -7.22 10.34
N THR A 3 18.20 -5.96 10.54
CA THR A 3 17.78 -5.40 11.83
C THR A 3 16.25 -5.32 11.90
N GLY A 4 15.56 -6.41 11.56
CA GLY A 4 14.11 -6.51 11.60
C GLY A 4 13.65 -7.91 12.03
N PRO A 5 12.48 -8.03 12.65
CA PRO A 5 11.94 -9.34 13.03
C PRO A 5 11.72 -10.23 11.80
N LEU A 6 11.93 -11.55 11.94
CA LEU A 6 11.87 -12.57 10.86
C LEU A 6 10.61 -12.50 9.97
N TRP A 7 9.49 -12.03 10.50
CA TRP A 7 8.25 -11.86 9.73
C TRP A 7 8.40 -10.80 8.63
N SER A 8 9.16 -9.73 8.88
CA SER A 8 9.33 -8.62 7.95
C SER A 8 10.15 -9.03 6.73
N GLU A 9 11.16 -9.88 6.93
CA GLU A 9 11.93 -10.47 5.85
C GLU A 9 11.07 -11.39 4.97
N LYS A 10 10.21 -12.21 5.59
CA LYS A 10 9.28 -13.09 4.85
C LYS A 10 8.35 -12.28 3.95
N ILE A 11 7.77 -11.19 4.45
CA ILE A 11 6.91 -10.31 3.65
C ILE A 11 7.71 -9.68 2.51
N ARG A 12 8.90 -9.13 2.79
CA ARG A 12 9.75 -8.54 1.74
C ARG A 12 10.10 -9.55 0.65
N ALA A 13 10.44 -10.78 1.03
CA ALA A 13 10.72 -11.85 0.09
C ALA A 13 9.51 -12.22 -0.78
N GLU A 14 8.30 -12.22 -0.22
CA GLU A 14 7.07 -12.45 -1.01
C GLU A 14 6.79 -11.30 -1.98
N VAL A 15 6.92 -10.04 -1.54
CA VAL A 15 6.72 -8.86 -2.41
C VAL A 15 7.77 -8.81 -3.53
N ALA A 16 9.01 -9.21 -3.24
CA ALA A 16 10.11 -9.24 -4.21
C ALA A 16 9.87 -10.16 -5.41
N LYS A 17 8.96 -11.15 -5.30
CA LYS A 17 8.54 -12.01 -6.43
C LYS A 17 7.80 -11.24 -7.52
N ALA A 18 7.17 -10.12 -7.18
CA ALA A 18 6.35 -9.31 -8.08
C ALA A 18 6.93 -7.90 -8.33
N VAL A 19 7.71 -7.36 -7.39
CA VAL A 19 8.28 -6.01 -7.45
C VAL A 19 9.79 -6.07 -7.23
N ILE A 20 10.56 -5.61 -8.20
CA ILE A 20 12.03 -5.63 -8.13
C ILE A 20 12.56 -4.23 -7.81
N GLY A 21 13.55 -4.14 -6.90
CA GLY A 21 14.33 -2.92 -6.66
C GLY A 21 13.62 -1.85 -5.83
N GLN A 22 12.62 -2.21 -5.02
CA GLN A 22 11.82 -1.28 -4.21
C GLN A 22 11.91 -1.55 -2.69
N ASP A 23 13.00 -2.18 -2.23
CA ASP A 23 13.16 -2.62 -0.83
C ASP A 23 12.95 -1.50 0.21
N ALA A 24 13.53 -0.33 -0.05
CA ALA A 24 13.41 0.82 0.85
C ALA A 24 11.97 1.38 0.93
N VAL A 25 11.21 1.29 -0.17
CA VAL A 25 9.81 1.74 -0.20
C VAL A 25 8.93 0.75 0.57
N ILE A 26 9.16 -0.55 0.37
CA ILE A 26 8.44 -1.62 1.09
C ILE A 26 8.66 -1.49 2.60
N GLU A 27 9.90 -1.24 3.02
CA GLU A 27 10.25 -0.97 4.42
C GLU A 27 9.47 0.20 5.02
N ARG A 28 9.44 1.34 4.33
CA ARG A 28 8.73 2.54 4.79
C ARG A 28 7.22 2.33 4.85
N LEU A 29 6.66 1.58 3.92
CA LEU A 29 5.24 1.22 3.93
C LEU A 29 4.89 0.33 5.12
N LEU A 30 5.74 -0.66 5.44
CA LEU A 30 5.56 -1.49 6.63
C LEU A 30 5.65 -0.67 7.91
N ILE A 31 6.62 0.24 8.00
CA ILE A 31 6.75 1.15 9.16
C ILE A 31 5.50 2.02 9.31
N ALA A 32 5.04 2.64 8.22
CA ALA A 32 3.85 3.49 8.25
C ALA A 32 2.60 2.70 8.66
N LEU A 33 2.41 1.48 8.12
CA LEU A 33 1.29 0.63 8.48
C LEU A 33 1.30 0.28 9.97
N LEU A 34 2.46 -0.11 10.51
CA LEU A 34 2.61 -0.44 11.94
C LEU A 34 2.43 0.76 12.86
N ALA A 35 2.81 1.95 12.40
CA ALA A 35 2.62 3.20 13.12
C ALA A 35 1.23 3.83 12.94
N ASN A 36 0.34 3.16 12.19
CA ASN A 36 -0.97 3.68 11.78
C ASN A 36 -0.87 5.06 11.07
N GLY A 37 0.19 5.24 10.28
CA GLY A 37 0.47 6.44 9.50
C GLY A 37 0.03 6.32 8.03
N HIS A 38 0.02 7.46 7.34
CA HIS A 38 -0.33 7.55 5.92
C HIS A 38 0.92 7.78 5.06
N VAL A 39 0.93 7.24 3.84
CA VAL A 39 2.05 7.36 2.90
C VAL A 39 1.59 7.96 1.58
N LEU A 40 2.32 8.95 1.09
CA LEU A 40 2.21 9.47 -0.26
C LEU A 40 3.30 8.86 -1.14
N LEU A 41 2.92 8.14 -2.20
CA LEU A 41 3.85 7.48 -3.13
C LEU A 41 4.03 8.32 -4.40
N GLU A 42 5.06 9.17 -4.41
CA GLU A 42 5.42 10.00 -5.56
C GLU A 42 6.44 9.33 -6.49
N GLY A 43 6.57 9.84 -7.71
CA GLY A 43 7.43 9.28 -8.76
C GLY A 43 6.74 9.15 -10.12
N MET A 44 7.49 8.76 -11.13
CA MET A 44 7.01 8.69 -12.51
C MET A 44 5.91 7.63 -12.70
N PRO A 45 4.98 7.85 -13.66
CA PRO A 45 4.04 6.82 -14.07
C PRO A 45 4.79 5.59 -14.59
N GLY A 46 4.26 4.39 -14.30
CA GLY A 46 4.87 3.12 -14.74
C GLY A 46 5.88 2.51 -13.76
N LEU A 47 6.24 3.17 -12.66
CA LEU A 47 7.15 2.62 -11.63
C LEU A 47 6.49 1.64 -10.65
N ALA A 48 5.58 0.81 -11.15
CA ALA A 48 4.92 -0.26 -10.40
C ALA A 48 4.25 0.13 -9.07
N LYS A 49 3.97 1.41 -8.79
CA LYS A 49 3.37 1.87 -7.51
C LYS A 49 2.10 1.11 -7.12
N THR A 50 1.18 0.94 -8.09
CA THR A 50 -0.07 0.19 -7.89
C THR A 50 0.19 -1.29 -7.63
N LEU A 51 1.16 -1.87 -8.35
CA LEU A 51 1.53 -3.28 -8.21
C LEU A 51 2.17 -3.50 -6.83
N LEU A 52 3.03 -2.59 -6.39
CA LEU A 52 3.69 -2.62 -5.11
C LEU A 52 2.71 -2.62 -3.93
N VAL A 53 1.73 -1.72 -3.93
CA VAL A 53 0.70 -1.69 -2.87
C VAL A 53 -0.14 -2.96 -2.88
N LYS A 54 -0.54 -3.45 -4.07
CA LYS A 54 -1.32 -4.70 -4.20
C LYS A 54 -0.53 -5.92 -3.71
N SER A 55 0.72 -6.07 -4.14
CA SER A 55 1.59 -7.18 -3.73
C SER A 55 1.85 -7.17 -2.23
N LEU A 56 2.05 -6.00 -1.64
CA LEU A 56 2.17 -5.84 -0.20
C LEU A 56 0.88 -6.25 0.53
N GLY A 57 -0.28 -5.82 0.02
CA GLY A 57 -1.58 -6.21 0.57
C GLY A 57 -1.80 -7.73 0.55
N THR A 58 -1.51 -8.37 -0.59
CA THR A 58 -1.58 -9.83 -0.74
C THR A 58 -0.62 -10.54 0.21
N ALA A 59 0.63 -10.07 0.34
CA ALA A 59 1.62 -10.67 1.24
C ALA A 59 1.24 -10.54 2.73
N LEU A 60 0.51 -9.48 3.09
CA LEU A 60 -0.01 -9.24 4.43
C LEU A 60 -1.38 -9.88 4.69
N GLY A 61 -2.06 -10.37 3.65
CA GLY A 61 -3.44 -10.87 3.76
C GLY A 61 -4.47 -9.78 4.05
N VAL A 62 -4.18 -8.52 3.72
CA VAL A 62 -5.09 -7.38 3.93
C VAL A 62 -5.79 -7.00 2.64
N GLN A 63 -7.00 -6.44 2.76
CA GLN A 63 -7.72 -5.91 1.62
C GLN A 63 -7.10 -4.59 1.16
N CYS A 64 -6.92 -4.43 -0.15
CA CYS A 64 -6.52 -3.17 -0.76
C CYS A 64 -7.66 -2.65 -1.62
N GLU A 65 -8.23 -1.52 -1.20
CA GLU A 65 -9.18 -0.77 -2.01
C GLU A 65 -8.47 0.36 -2.75
N ARG A 66 -8.95 0.64 -3.97
CA ARG A 66 -8.39 1.69 -4.83
C ARG A 66 -9.48 2.67 -5.19
N ILE A 67 -9.32 3.91 -4.76
CA ILE A 67 -10.15 5.04 -5.14
C ILE A 67 -9.37 5.88 -6.16
N GLN A 68 -9.94 6.12 -7.33
CA GLN A 68 -9.38 7.04 -8.31
C GLN A 68 -9.96 8.43 -8.06
N PHE A 69 -9.09 9.38 -7.76
CA PHE A 69 -9.48 10.79 -7.71
C PHE A 69 -9.75 11.29 -9.13
N THR A 70 -10.95 11.84 -9.33
CA THR A 70 -11.39 12.56 -10.53
C THR A 70 -11.89 13.94 -10.09
N PRO A 71 -11.91 14.95 -10.98
CA PRO A 71 -12.40 16.28 -10.61
C PRO A 71 -13.86 16.28 -10.13
N ASP A 72 -14.64 15.27 -10.54
CA ASP A 72 -16.06 15.13 -10.19
C ASP A 72 -16.31 14.26 -8.94
N LEU A 73 -15.27 13.71 -8.31
CA LEU A 73 -15.40 12.84 -7.15
C LEU A 73 -15.97 13.63 -5.96
N LEU A 74 -17.12 13.22 -5.44
CA LEU A 74 -17.75 13.84 -4.28
C LEU A 74 -17.30 13.17 -2.98
N PRO A 75 -17.25 13.89 -1.84
CA PRO A 75 -16.95 13.28 -0.54
C PRO A 75 -17.89 12.12 -0.18
N SER A 76 -19.15 12.18 -0.62
CA SER A 76 -20.14 11.11 -0.45
C SER A 76 -19.74 9.80 -1.15
N ASP A 77 -18.95 9.87 -2.22
CA ASP A 77 -18.47 8.68 -2.95
C ASP A 77 -17.39 7.92 -2.16
N VAL A 78 -16.75 8.58 -1.18
CA VAL A 78 -15.68 8.01 -0.35
C VAL A 78 -16.19 7.63 1.05
N VAL A 79 -16.98 8.50 1.67
CA VAL A 79 -17.49 8.29 3.03
C VAL A 79 -18.79 7.47 3.02
N GLY A 80 -19.47 7.41 1.88
CA GLY A 80 -20.80 6.83 1.73
C GLY A 80 -21.91 7.87 1.95
N THR A 81 -23.12 7.55 1.47
CA THR A 81 -24.31 8.38 1.64
C THR A 81 -25.08 7.94 2.89
N MET A 82 -25.45 8.89 3.75
CA MET A 82 -26.29 8.61 4.92
C MET A 82 -27.72 8.31 4.45
N ILE A 83 -28.13 7.04 4.47
CA ILE A 83 -29.52 6.64 4.24
C ILE A 83 -30.27 6.78 5.56
N PHE A 84 -31.11 7.80 5.70
CA PHE A 84 -32.08 7.88 6.80
C PHE A 84 -33.30 7.05 6.40
N SER A 85 -33.49 5.92 7.10
CA SER A 85 -34.70 5.09 7.03
C SER A 85 -35.74 5.53 8.05
#